data_AF-A0A938J3I6-F1
#
_entry.id   AF-A0A938J3I6-F1
#
_cell.length_a   1.000
_cell.length_b   1.000
_cell.length_c   1.000
_cell.angle_alpha   90.00
_cell.angle_beta   90.00
_cell.angle_gamma   90.00
#
_symmetry.space_group_name_H-M   'P 1'
#
loop_
_entity.id
_entity.type
_entity.pdbx_description
1 polymer ?
#
loop_
_entity_poly.entity_id
_entity_poly.type
_entity_poly.pdbx_seq_one_letter_code
_entity_poly.pdbx_strand_id
1 'polypeptide(L)'
;MGGRGQHHDRSDQHPEDARRRSAVPRPSGLHAVLRARRRSHATPGQVRRRRASDPRARSHRRPAQRRGARRGPRLRRRTDCRPSTFRSPRCGRRRIVKFAQALIGADPRGWNRIALAAEAAGFDSVAVSDHVVYPSYLDSAYPYTPDGVPLFSPEEDWPDPWVAIGAMSAVTTRLRFLTNVYVLPLRNPFVVAKAVGTAAFLSGGRVGLGIGAGWMAEEFELLEQPFARRGARMDEMVEMLRGLWSGGMVEHHGEFYDFAPVEMRPAPPEPVPIYVGGHSAAAFRRAAQLGDGWLGVQYPPEELIAHCRTLARVREESGTADRPFEIIASPLAAPTSDLLEELSGEGVTTILTSAWMALGEFQPDVDRAVGLVEAFGERFLS
;
A
#
# COMPACT_ATOMS: atom_id res chain seq x y z
N MET A 1 -59.64 -11.91 27.03
CA MET A 1 -61.04 -12.30 27.32
C MET A 1 -61.90 -11.45 26.39
N GLY A 2 -62.38 -11.92 25.23
CA GLY A 2 -63.46 -12.91 25.04
C GLY A 2 -64.82 -12.20 25.22
N GLY A 3 -65.74 -12.10 24.25
CA GLY A 3 -65.78 -12.55 22.86
C GLY A 3 -67.17 -12.30 22.21
N ARG A 4 -67.24 -12.60 20.89
CA ARG A 4 -68.37 -13.12 20.07
C ARG A 4 -69.60 -12.21 19.80
N GLY A 5 -70.29 -12.28 18.64
CA GLY A 5 -70.26 -13.19 17.47
C GLY A 5 -70.68 -12.46 16.17
N GLN A 6 -70.25 -12.90 14.96
CA GLN A 6 -70.83 -13.94 14.06
C GLN A 6 -72.31 -13.67 13.69
N HIS A 7 -72.75 -13.58 12.42
CA HIS A 7 -72.66 -14.60 11.36
C HIS A 7 -73.13 -14.10 9.96
N HIS A 8 -72.61 -14.78 8.91
CA HIS A 8 -73.26 -15.15 7.61
C HIS A 8 -73.42 -14.06 6.52
N ASP A 9 -73.27 -14.32 5.20
CA ASP A 9 -72.91 -15.48 4.38
C ASP A 9 -72.57 -15.01 2.93
N ARG A 10 -71.89 -15.89 2.18
CA ARG A 10 -71.57 -16.02 0.73
C ARG A 10 -72.33 -15.11 -0.28
N SER A 11 -71.75 -14.69 -1.41
CA SER A 11 -71.34 -15.56 -2.54
C SER A 11 -70.76 -14.73 -3.71
N ASP A 12 -69.77 -15.33 -4.38
CA ASP A 12 -69.38 -15.30 -5.80
C ASP A 12 -69.71 -14.11 -6.73
N GLN A 13 -68.69 -13.58 -7.42
CA GLN A 13 -68.43 -13.85 -8.86
C GLN A 13 -67.38 -12.87 -9.42
N HIS A 14 -66.30 -13.43 -9.97
CA HIS A 14 -65.38 -12.77 -10.90
C HIS A 14 -66.08 -12.58 -12.27
N PRO A 15 -65.65 -11.60 -13.08
CA PRO A 15 -64.89 -12.01 -14.26
C PRO A 15 -63.71 -11.09 -14.63
N GLU A 16 -62.90 -11.64 -15.51
CA GLU A 16 -61.61 -11.20 -16.05
C GLU A 16 -61.64 -10.02 -17.03
N ASP A 17 -60.42 -9.51 -17.27
CA ASP A 17 -59.88 -8.97 -18.51
C ASP A 17 -60.29 -7.57 -19.03
N ALA A 18 -59.32 -6.64 -19.06
CA ALA A 18 -58.77 -6.11 -20.31
C ALA A 18 -57.76 -4.95 -20.13
N ARG A 19 -56.59 -5.12 -20.78
CA ARG A 19 -55.81 -4.10 -21.55
C ARG A 19 -55.03 -3.05 -20.73
N ARG A 20 -53.70 -3.19 -20.62
CA ARG A 20 -52.63 -2.80 -21.57
C ARG A 20 -52.06 -1.37 -21.35
N ARG A 21 -50.77 -1.39 -20.98
CA ARG A 21 -49.63 -0.57 -21.48
C ARG A 21 -49.52 0.91 -21.08
N SER A 22 -48.42 1.26 -20.40
CA SER A 22 -47.42 2.14 -21.01
C SER A 22 -46.02 1.83 -20.47
N ALA A 23 -45.10 1.49 -21.39
CA ALA A 23 -43.66 1.38 -21.17
C ALA A 23 -43.01 2.30 -22.20
N VAL A 24 -42.14 3.20 -21.75
CA VAL A 24 -41.46 4.21 -22.57
C VAL A 24 -40.16 3.60 -23.13
N PRO A 25 -39.74 3.92 -24.38
CA PRO A 25 -38.90 3.06 -25.20
C PRO A 25 -37.40 3.38 -25.16
N ARG A 26 -36.58 2.35 -25.43
CA ARG A 26 -35.15 2.47 -25.80
C ARG A 26 -35.01 2.73 -27.32
N PRO A 27 -34.04 3.52 -27.78
CA PRO A 27 -33.71 3.58 -29.20
C PRO A 27 -32.69 2.50 -29.56
N SER A 28 -32.98 1.75 -30.63
CA SER A 28 -32.00 0.94 -31.35
C SER A 28 -32.34 0.93 -32.84
N GLY A 29 -31.30 0.99 -33.66
CA GLY A 29 -31.34 0.88 -35.12
C GLY A 29 -30.36 1.88 -35.75
N LEU A 30 -29.56 1.56 -36.76
CA LEU A 30 -29.37 0.34 -37.51
C LEU A 30 -28.19 0.62 -38.46
N HIS A 31 -27.29 -0.34 -38.69
CA HIS A 31 -26.80 -0.63 -40.04
C HIS A 31 -26.13 -2.01 -40.04
N ALA A 32 -26.62 -2.86 -40.92
CA ALA A 32 -26.19 -4.24 -41.10
C ALA A 32 -25.75 -4.47 -42.55
N VAL A 33 -25.06 -5.60 -42.72
CA VAL A 33 -24.85 -6.41 -43.94
C VAL A 33 -23.54 -6.16 -44.69
N LEU A 34 -22.62 -7.13 -44.55
CA LEU A 34 -22.20 -8.02 -45.63
C LEU A 34 -21.56 -9.30 -45.07
N ARG A 35 -22.11 -10.47 -45.47
CA ARG A 35 -21.56 -11.82 -45.27
C ARG A 35 -21.41 -12.48 -46.63
N ALA A 36 -20.22 -13.05 -46.92
CA ALA A 36 -20.04 -14.28 -47.71
C ALA A 36 -18.57 -14.74 -47.60
N ARG A 37 -18.28 -15.82 -46.87
CA ARG A 37 -18.00 -17.22 -47.34
C ARG A 37 -16.62 -17.41 -48.02
N ARG A 38 -15.71 -18.19 -47.41
CA ARG A 38 -15.43 -19.63 -47.70
C ARG A 38 -14.20 -20.14 -46.93
N ARG A 39 -14.26 -21.42 -46.55
CA ARG A 39 -13.21 -22.25 -45.93
C ARG A 39 -12.20 -22.74 -46.97
N SER A 40 -10.95 -22.97 -46.55
CA SER A 40 -10.16 -24.13 -47.00
C SER A 40 -9.00 -24.44 -46.04
N HIS A 41 -8.93 -25.71 -45.67
CA HIS A 41 -7.84 -26.38 -44.95
C HIS A 41 -6.53 -26.41 -45.76
N ALA A 42 -5.38 -26.36 -45.07
CA ALA A 42 -4.18 -27.12 -45.44
C ALA A 42 -3.22 -27.22 -44.23
N THR A 43 -2.78 -28.43 -43.92
CA THR A 43 -1.67 -28.79 -43.01
C THR A 43 -0.85 -29.89 -43.74
N PRO A 44 0.37 -30.26 -43.30
CA PRO A 44 1.61 -29.49 -43.23
C PRO A 44 2.76 -30.13 -44.07
N GLY A 45 3.69 -29.31 -44.55
CA GLY A 45 4.91 -29.77 -45.24
C GLY A 45 6.04 -30.14 -44.26
N GLN A 46 6.51 -31.38 -44.37
CA GLN A 46 7.62 -31.96 -43.62
C GLN A 46 8.96 -31.26 -43.90
N VAL A 47 9.73 -30.93 -42.86
CA VAL A 47 11.18 -30.73 -42.96
C VAL A 47 11.89 -31.64 -41.98
N ARG A 48 12.60 -32.62 -42.55
CA ARG A 48 13.50 -33.58 -41.91
C ARG A 48 14.59 -32.84 -41.12
N ARG A 49 14.64 -33.02 -39.79
CA ARG A 49 15.86 -32.77 -39.01
C ARG A 49 16.77 -33.99 -39.08
N ARG A 50 17.94 -33.82 -39.68
CA ARG A 50 19.03 -34.81 -39.67
C ARG A 50 19.59 -34.94 -38.26
N ARG A 51 19.71 -36.17 -37.77
CA ARG A 51 20.63 -36.56 -36.70
C ARG A 51 22.06 -36.43 -37.23
N ALA A 52 22.93 -35.82 -36.44
CA ALA A 52 24.37 -35.99 -36.55
C ALA A 52 24.89 -36.39 -35.16
N SER A 53 25.72 -37.43 -35.19
CA SER A 53 26.33 -38.17 -34.11
C SER A 53 27.59 -37.48 -33.55
N ASP A 54 27.79 -37.65 -32.24
CA ASP A 54 29.03 -37.55 -31.44
C ASP A 54 30.23 -38.24 -32.16
N PRO A 55 31.54 -37.88 -31.98
CA PRO A 55 32.26 -38.00 -30.69
C PRO A 55 33.47 -37.06 -30.43
N ARG A 56 33.78 -36.79 -29.14
CA ARG A 56 35.06 -37.14 -28.45
C ARG A 56 35.41 -36.23 -27.26
N ALA A 57 35.47 -36.92 -26.12
CA ALA A 57 36.15 -36.62 -24.87
C ALA A 57 37.50 -35.86 -24.96
N ARG A 58 37.75 -35.00 -23.97
CA ARG A 58 39.04 -34.91 -23.28
C ARG A 58 38.87 -34.42 -21.83
N SER A 59 39.16 -35.34 -20.93
CA SER A 59 39.33 -35.18 -19.49
C SER A 59 40.59 -34.39 -19.14
N HIS A 60 40.50 -33.46 -18.18
CA HIS A 60 41.66 -33.10 -17.37
C HIS A 60 41.30 -33.03 -15.89
N ARG A 61 41.92 -33.96 -15.14
CA ARG A 61 41.98 -33.97 -13.67
C ARG A 61 43.03 -32.95 -13.17
N ARG A 62 42.70 -32.39 -12.01
CA ARG A 62 43.42 -31.54 -11.03
C ARG A 62 44.96 -31.65 -10.98
N PRO A 63 45.57 -30.68 -10.26
CA PRO A 63 46.20 -31.09 -9.01
C PRO A 63 45.81 -30.24 -7.80
N ALA A 64 45.83 -30.90 -6.64
CA ALA A 64 45.71 -30.32 -5.31
C ALA A 64 47.05 -29.72 -4.86
N GLN A 65 47.00 -28.61 -4.11
CA GLN A 65 48.11 -28.23 -3.23
C GLN A 65 47.60 -27.79 -1.85
N ARG A 66 48.33 -28.27 -0.84
CA ARG A 66 48.08 -28.21 0.59
C ARG A 66 48.71 -26.97 1.22
N ARG A 67 48.03 -26.50 2.28
CA ARG A 67 48.53 -25.90 3.54
C ARG A 67 49.28 -24.56 3.49
N GLY A 68 48.68 -23.57 4.16
CA GLY A 68 49.36 -22.40 4.69
C GLY A 68 48.45 -21.64 5.66
N ALA A 69 48.43 -22.05 6.93
CA ALA A 69 47.80 -21.28 7.99
C ALA A 69 48.52 -19.93 8.15
N ARG A 70 47.83 -18.83 7.85
CA ARG A 70 48.28 -17.48 8.21
C ARG A 70 47.22 -16.83 9.10
N ARG A 71 47.60 -16.70 10.37
CA ARG A 71 46.89 -15.91 11.38
C ARG A 71 46.84 -14.45 10.93
N GLY A 72 45.64 -13.89 10.79
CA GLY A 72 45.44 -12.46 10.63
C GLY A 72 45.81 -11.67 11.91
N PRO A 73 46.18 -10.39 11.79
CA PRO A 73 46.74 -9.62 12.90
C PRO A 73 45.67 -9.27 13.94
N ARG A 74 46.04 -9.47 15.22
CA ARG A 74 45.29 -9.03 16.41
C ARG A 74 45.31 -7.50 16.48
N LEU A 75 44.15 -6.85 16.36
CA LEU A 75 44.00 -5.45 16.75
C LEU A 75 44.02 -5.33 18.29
N ARG A 76 45.03 -4.63 18.82
CA ARG A 76 45.03 -4.12 20.20
C ARG A 76 44.47 -2.69 20.23
N ARG A 77 43.43 -2.54 21.05
CA ARG A 77 42.91 -1.38 21.80
C ARG A 77 43.35 0.05 21.42
N ARG A 78 42.35 0.92 21.28
CA ARG A 78 42.38 2.28 21.85
C ARG A 78 41.05 2.58 22.55
N THR A 79 41.11 2.62 23.87
CA THR A 79 40.18 3.31 24.76
C THR A 79 40.60 4.79 24.78
N ASP A 80 39.74 5.69 24.31
CA ASP A 80 39.51 7.03 24.87
C ASP A 80 38.57 7.81 23.95
N CYS A 81 37.30 7.92 24.33
CA CYS A 81 36.41 8.98 23.88
C CYS A 81 35.79 9.62 25.12
N ARG A 82 36.21 10.85 25.42
CA ARG A 82 35.63 11.70 26.47
C ARG A 82 34.17 12.03 26.13
N PRO A 83 33.27 12.21 27.12
CA PRO A 83 31.90 12.61 26.84
C PRO A 83 31.88 14.08 26.42
N SER A 84 31.47 14.33 25.18
CA SER A 84 31.10 15.66 24.70
C SER A 84 29.78 16.07 25.35
N THR A 85 29.83 17.00 26.31
CA THR A 85 28.66 17.64 26.89
C THR A 85 28.03 18.58 25.86
N PHE A 86 27.09 18.08 25.06
CA PHE A 86 26.25 18.92 24.22
C PHE A 86 25.16 19.54 25.10
N ARG A 87 25.26 20.86 25.33
CA ARG A 87 24.21 21.64 26.00
C ARG A 87 22.94 21.60 25.17
N SER A 88 21.88 21.04 25.74
CA SER A 88 20.54 21.00 25.15
C SER A 88 19.98 22.41 24.96
N PRO A 89 19.56 22.80 23.74
CA PRO A 89 18.75 23.99 23.54
C PRO A 89 17.32 23.70 24.02
N ARG A 90 16.83 24.61 24.89
CA ARG A 90 15.45 24.83 25.38
C ARG A 90 14.40 23.85 24.84
N CYS A 91 13.85 23.04 25.75
CA CYS A 91 12.66 22.22 25.59
C CYS A 91 11.46 23.10 25.15
N GLY A 92 11.29 23.26 23.83
CA GLY A 92 9.96 23.48 23.27
C GLY A 92 9.19 22.17 23.42
N ARG A 93 7.91 22.24 23.81
CA ARG A 93 7.04 21.06 23.89
C ARG A 93 7.08 20.33 22.54
N ARG A 94 7.78 19.20 22.45
CA ARG A 94 7.69 18.31 21.29
C ARG A 94 6.25 17.83 21.22
N ARG A 95 5.57 18.03 20.08
CA ARG A 95 4.29 17.38 19.83
C ARG A 95 4.50 15.88 19.93
N ILE A 96 3.57 15.23 20.64
CA ILE A 96 3.67 13.79 20.94
C ILE A 96 3.33 12.97 19.68
N VAL A 97 2.43 13.48 18.83
CA VAL A 97 1.90 12.80 17.64
C VAL A 97 2.23 13.59 16.37
N LYS A 98 2.67 12.89 15.33
CA LYS A 98 2.94 13.43 13.99
C LYS A 98 1.67 13.53 13.15
N PHE A 99 1.69 14.32 12.07
CA PHE A 99 0.57 14.42 11.13
C PHE A 99 0.97 14.09 9.69
N ALA A 100 0.16 13.29 9.03
CA ALA A 100 0.28 12.92 7.63
C ALA A 100 -0.95 13.41 6.84
N GLN A 101 -0.72 14.13 5.75
CA GLN A 101 -1.77 14.61 4.84
C GLN A 101 -2.02 13.61 3.72
N ALA A 102 -3.19 12.98 3.68
CA ALA A 102 -3.65 12.15 2.59
C ALA A 102 -4.01 12.99 1.36
N LEU A 103 -3.52 12.63 0.17
CA LEU A 103 -3.76 13.40 -1.05
C LEU A 103 -5.02 12.98 -1.85
N ILE A 104 -5.71 11.94 -1.37
CA ILE A 104 -6.89 11.40 -2.05
C ILE A 104 -8.00 12.44 -2.23
N GLY A 105 -8.53 12.50 -3.45
CA GLY A 105 -9.58 13.44 -3.86
C GLY A 105 -9.08 14.80 -4.33
N ALA A 106 -7.82 15.19 -4.11
CA ALA A 106 -7.30 16.43 -4.67
C ALA A 106 -6.76 16.21 -6.10
N ASP A 107 -6.96 17.20 -6.98
CA ASP A 107 -6.44 17.17 -8.36
C ASP A 107 -4.91 16.92 -8.38
N PRO A 108 -4.45 15.81 -8.99
CA PRO A 108 -3.03 15.44 -9.05
C PRO A 108 -2.10 16.49 -9.65
N ARG A 109 -2.62 17.34 -10.55
CA ARG A 109 -1.83 18.41 -11.19
C ARG A 109 -1.33 19.44 -10.18
N GLY A 110 -1.96 19.52 -9.01
CA GLY A 110 -1.61 20.43 -7.92
C GLY A 110 -0.82 19.83 -6.77
N TRP A 111 -0.50 18.53 -6.80
CA TRP A 111 0.10 17.86 -5.63
C TRP A 111 1.45 18.43 -5.20
N ASN A 112 2.24 18.97 -6.13
CA ASN A 112 3.47 19.71 -5.82
C ASN A 112 3.19 20.97 -4.98
N ARG A 113 2.15 21.73 -5.30
CA ARG A 113 1.73 22.93 -4.55
C ARG A 113 1.16 22.55 -3.19
N ILE A 114 0.35 21.49 -3.13
CA ILE A 114 -0.22 20.97 -1.89
C ILE A 114 0.89 20.44 -0.97
N ALA A 115 1.90 19.74 -1.49
CA ALA A 115 3.04 19.26 -0.71
C ALA A 115 3.86 20.41 -0.12
N LEU A 116 4.11 21.48 -0.91
CA LEU A 116 4.75 22.70 -0.41
C LEU A 116 3.96 23.35 0.73
N ALA A 117 2.63 23.46 0.56
CA ALA A 117 1.75 23.99 1.60
C ALA A 117 1.74 23.11 2.85
N ALA A 118 1.71 21.78 2.69
CA ALA A 118 1.76 20.84 3.80
C ALA A 118 3.07 20.95 4.60
N GLU A 119 4.22 21.06 3.90
CA GLU A 119 5.53 21.27 4.54
C GLU A 119 5.59 22.58 5.33
N ALA A 120 5.01 23.64 4.79
CA ALA A 120 4.96 24.96 5.43
C ALA A 120 3.99 24.98 6.62
N ALA A 121 2.84 24.34 6.49
CA ALA A 121 1.81 24.20 7.53
C ALA A 121 2.23 23.29 8.70
N GLY A 122 3.34 22.55 8.56
CA GLY A 122 3.91 21.74 9.63
C GLY A 122 3.48 20.28 9.63
N PHE A 123 2.94 19.75 8.52
CA PHE A 123 2.76 18.31 8.37
C PHE A 123 4.12 17.60 8.32
N ASP A 124 4.20 16.44 8.96
CA ASP A 124 5.41 15.60 8.94
C ASP A 124 5.53 14.83 7.62
N SER A 125 4.39 14.49 7.01
CA SER A 125 4.38 13.70 5.78
C SER A 125 3.13 13.92 4.91
N VAL A 126 3.22 13.48 3.66
CA VAL A 126 2.06 13.28 2.77
C VAL A 126 1.92 11.82 2.39
N ALA A 127 0.68 11.38 2.23
CA ALA A 127 0.33 10.00 1.91
C ALA A 127 -0.32 9.89 0.53
N VAL A 128 0.20 8.96 -0.28
CA VAL A 128 -0.28 8.69 -1.64
C VAL A 128 -0.86 7.28 -1.71
N SER A 129 -2.11 7.19 -2.14
CA SER A 129 -2.82 5.91 -2.29
C SER A 129 -2.55 5.28 -3.66
N ASP A 130 -2.77 3.97 -3.79
CA ASP A 130 -2.36 3.18 -4.95
C ASP A 130 -3.52 2.39 -5.57
N HIS A 131 -3.78 2.62 -6.86
CA HIS A 131 -4.56 1.77 -7.75
C HIS A 131 -3.97 1.86 -9.16
N VAL A 132 -3.93 0.74 -9.87
CA VAL A 132 -3.36 0.72 -11.24
C VAL A 132 -4.44 1.00 -12.28
N VAL A 133 -5.62 0.39 -12.13
CA VAL A 133 -6.74 0.51 -13.07
C VAL A 133 -8.05 0.26 -12.34
N TYR A 134 -9.13 0.88 -12.84
CA TYR A 134 -10.49 0.56 -12.42
C TYR A 134 -11.13 -0.38 -13.46
N PRO A 135 -11.41 -1.66 -13.13
CA PRO A 135 -12.00 -2.59 -14.09
C PRO A 135 -13.50 -2.29 -14.29
N SER A 136 -14.00 -2.43 -15.51
CA SER A 136 -15.44 -2.24 -15.82
C SER A 136 -16.34 -3.31 -15.20
N TYR A 137 -15.75 -4.37 -14.67
CA TYR A 137 -16.41 -5.48 -14.00
C TYR A 137 -15.60 -5.85 -12.75
N LEU A 138 -16.28 -6.03 -11.62
CA LEU A 138 -15.66 -6.23 -10.32
C LEU A 138 -16.47 -7.27 -9.53
N ASP A 139 -15.95 -8.49 -9.42
CA ASP A 139 -16.48 -9.57 -8.58
C ASP A 139 -15.88 -9.53 -7.16
N SER A 140 -14.66 -9.02 -7.02
CA SER A 140 -14.02 -8.86 -5.73
C SER A 140 -14.80 -7.88 -4.84
N ALA A 141 -15.14 -8.31 -3.62
CA ALA A 141 -15.75 -7.43 -2.63
C ALA A 141 -14.71 -6.51 -1.97
N TYR A 142 -15.02 -5.21 -1.93
CA TYR A 142 -14.22 -4.23 -1.20
C TYR A 142 -14.27 -4.52 0.32
N PRO A 143 -13.13 -4.73 0.99
CA PRO A 143 -13.12 -5.23 2.37
C PRO A 143 -13.48 -4.17 3.42
N TYR A 144 -13.62 -2.90 3.02
CA TYR A 144 -13.82 -1.77 3.94
C TYR A 144 -15.24 -1.19 3.87
N THR A 145 -16.14 -1.79 3.08
CA THR A 145 -17.56 -1.42 3.04
C THR A 145 -18.45 -2.63 3.28
N PRO A 146 -19.60 -2.49 3.97
CA PRO A 146 -20.50 -3.61 4.23
C PRO A 146 -21.10 -4.23 2.96
N ASP A 147 -21.28 -3.44 1.90
CA ASP A 147 -21.84 -3.87 0.62
C ASP A 147 -20.78 -4.35 -0.39
N GLY A 148 -19.49 -4.26 -0.02
CA GLY A 148 -18.38 -4.66 -0.89
C GLY A 148 -18.15 -3.72 -2.07
N VAL A 149 -18.77 -2.54 -2.10
CA VAL A 149 -18.59 -1.56 -3.17
C VAL A 149 -17.46 -0.58 -2.80
N PRO A 150 -16.50 -0.31 -3.70
CA PRO A 150 -15.46 0.70 -3.46
C PRO A 150 -16.05 2.07 -3.16
N LEU A 151 -15.38 2.83 -2.28
CA LEU A 151 -15.77 4.19 -1.90
C LEU A 151 -15.33 5.26 -2.92
N PHE A 152 -14.76 4.84 -4.05
CA PHE A 152 -14.24 5.72 -5.09
C PHE A 152 -14.85 5.37 -6.45
N SER A 153 -14.97 6.37 -7.32
CA SER A 153 -15.55 6.21 -8.66
C SER A 153 -14.49 5.93 -9.74
N PRO A 154 -14.89 5.40 -10.92
CA PRO A 154 -13.99 5.20 -12.06
C PRO A 154 -13.37 6.50 -12.61
N GLU A 155 -13.98 7.65 -12.32
CA GLU A 155 -13.55 8.97 -12.78
C GLU A 155 -12.47 9.59 -11.88
N GLU A 156 -12.17 8.99 -10.73
CA GLU A 156 -11.12 9.48 -9.85
C GLU A 156 -9.73 9.19 -10.43
N ASP A 157 -8.85 10.19 -10.40
CA ASP A 157 -7.48 10.04 -10.86
C ASP A 157 -6.62 9.33 -9.80
N TRP A 158 -5.91 8.27 -10.23
CA TRP A 158 -4.98 7.51 -9.41
C TRP A 158 -3.55 7.59 -9.98
N PRO A 159 -2.77 8.64 -9.63
CA PRO A 159 -1.38 8.76 -10.06
C PRO A 159 -0.51 7.62 -9.53
N ASP A 160 0.49 7.19 -10.31
CA ASP A 160 1.51 6.27 -9.80
C ASP A 160 2.19 6.89 -8.55
N PRO A 161 2.22 6.16 -7.41
CA PRO A 161 2.72 6.72 -6.16
C PRO A 161 4.18 7.15 -6.23
N TRP A 162 5.04 6.42 -6.93
CA TRP A 162 6.48 6.70 -6.96
C TRP A 162 6.83 7.84 -7.90
N VAL A 163 6.11 7.98 -9.02
CA VAL A 163 6.20 9.16 -9.89
C VAL A 163 5.74 10.41 -9.14
N ALA A 164 4.60 10.34 -8.45
CA ALA A 164 4.07 11.45 -7.67
C ALA A 164 5.02 11.85 -6.52
N ILE A 165 5.50 10.88 -5.75
CA ILE A 165 6.49 11.11 -4.68
C ILE A 165 7.78 11.70 -5.24
N GLY A 166 8.28 11.19 -6.37
CA GLY A 166 9.44 11.75 -7.06
C GLY A 166 9.26 13.24 -7.35
N ALA A 167 8.14 13.63 -7.96
CA ALA A 167 7.83 15.01 -8.28
C ALA A 167 7.71 15.92 -7.05
N MET A 168 7.00 15.48 -6.00
CA MET A 168 6.83 16.25 -4.77
C MET A 168 8.13 16.35 -3.95
N SER A 169 8.94 15.29 -3.95
CA SER A 169 10.22 15.27 -3.22
C SER A 169 11.23 16.27 -3.80
N ALA A 170 11.15 16.55 -5.10
CA ALA A 170 12.02 17.51 -5.78
C ALA A 170 11.75 18.97 -5.39
N VAL A 171 10.54 19.29 -4.91
CA VAL A 171 10.15 20.67 -4.54
C VAL A 171 10.10 20.89 -3.03
N THR A 172 10.24 19.85 -2.22
CA THR A 172 10.17 19.90 -0.74
C THR A 172 11.52 19.53 -0.13
N THR A 173 11.77 19.95 1.11
CA THR A 173 13.09 19.80 1.75
C THR A 173 13.09 18.91 2.99
N ARG A 174 11.96 18.80 3.69
CA ARG A 174 11.80 18.12 4.99
C ARG A 174 10.65 17.12 5.01
N LEU A 175 9.59 17.39 4.25
CA LEU A 175 8.36 16.61 4.19
C LEU A 175 8.67 15.15 3.86
N ARG A 176 8.13 14.22 4.65
CA ARG A 176 8.25 12.79 4.37
C ARG A 176 7.12 12.32 3.47
N PHE A 177 7.30 11.17 2.85
CA PHE A 177 6.35 10.58 1.93
C PHE A 177 6.03 9.16 2.37
N LEU A 178 4.76 8.78 2.34
CA LEU A 178 4.35 7.40 2.54
C LEU A 178 3.33 6.97 1.48
N THR A 179 3.29 5.67 1.20
CA THR A 179 2.20 5.06 0.46
C THR A 179 1.09 4.59 1.41
N ASN A 180 -0.18 4.76 1.02
CA ASN A 180 -1.34 4.46 1.88
C ASN A 180 -2.49 3.77 1.11
N VAL A 181 -2.44 2.47 0.87
CA VAL A 181 -1.27 1.59 0.90
C VAL A 181 -0.83 1.31 -0.53
N TYR A 182 0.41 0.86 -0.72
CA TYR A 182 0.92 0.31 -1.97
C TYR A 182 0.62 -1.20 -2.04
N VAL A 183 -0.01 -1.67 -3.12
CA VAL A 183 -0.31 -3.10 -3.26
C VAL A 183 0.97 -3.84 -3.67
N LEU A 184 1.73 -4.31 -2.68
CA LEU A 184 3.06 -4.88 -2.90
C LEU A 184 3.01 -6.15 -3.79
N PRO A 185 2.21 -7.18 -3.50
CA PRO A 185 2.24 -8.43 -4.27
C PRO A 185 1.59 -8.32 -5.65
N LEU A 186 1.10 -7.14 -6.04
CA LEU A 186 0.61 -6.81 -7.37
C LEU A 186 1.75 -6.58 -8.37
N ARG A 187 3.00 -6.53 -7.91
CA ARG A 187 4.15 -6.09 -8.71
C ARG A 187 5.37 -6.98 -8.55
N ASN A 188 6.29 -6.86 -9.51
CA ASN A 188 7.58 -7.51 -9.44
C ASN A 188 8.45 -6.89 -8.33
N PRO A 189 9.03 -7.69 -7.40
CA PRO A 189 9.77 -7.17 -6.25
C PRO A 189 11.03 -6.37 -6.63
N PHE A 190 11.72 -6.72 -7.72
CA PHE A 190 12.89 -5.97 -8.17
C PHE A 190 12.52 -4.59 -8.69
N VAL A 191 11.39 -4.48 -9.39
CA VAL A 191 10.87 -3.19 -9.88
C VAL A 191 10.45 -2.32 -8.70
N VAL A 192 9.76 -2.90 -7.71
CA VAL A 192 9.40 -2.19 -6.47
C VAL A 192 10.65 -1.73 -5.73
N ALA A 193 11.60 -2.64 -5.46
CA ALA A 193 12.85 -2.29 -4.78
C ALA A 193 13.60 -1.17 -5.49
N LYS A 194 13.65 -1.19 -6.83
CA LYS A 194 14.29 -0.15 -7.63
C LYS A 194 13.57 1.19 -7.49
N ALA A 195 12.25 1.23 -7.63
CA ALA A 195 11.46 2.45 -7.57
C ALA A 195 11.55 3.10 -6.17
N VAL A 196 11.25 2.33 -5.12
CA VAL A 196 11.28 2.78 -3.73
C VAL A 196 12.69 3.20 -3.32
N GLY A 197 13.70 2.38 -3.65
CA GLY A 197 15.08 2.65 -3.28
C GLY A 197 15.62 3.91 -3.96
N THR A 198 15.24 4.15 -5.22
CA THR A 198 15.59 5.37 -5.95
C THR A 198 14.87 6.58 -5.36
N ALA A 199 13.58 6.48 -5.05
CA ALA A 199 12.83 7.57 -4.41
C ALA A 199 13.42 7.92 -3.03
N ALA A 200 13.79 6.92 -2.23
CA ALA A 200 14.47 7.12 -0.95
C ALA A 200 15.83 7.79 -1.13
N PHE A 201 16.61 7.39 -2.13
CA PHE A 201 17.90 8.02 -2.43
C PHE A 201 17.75 9.49 -2.86
N LEU A 202 16.86 9.78 -3.83
CA LEU A 202 16.66 11.13 -4.37
C LEU A 202 16.04 12.08 -3.35
N SER A 203 15.17 11.58 -2.48
CA SER A 203 14.54 12.38 -1.42
C SER A 203 15.42 12.55 -0.18
N GLY A 204 16.57 11.88 -0.09
CA GLY A 204 17.46 11.92 1.08
C GLY A 204 16.92 11.14 2.29
N GLY A 205 16.26 10.00 2.07
CA GLY A 205 15.71 9.12 3.12
C GLY A 205 14.27 9.45 3.54
N ARG A 206 13.61 10.39 2.87
CA ARG A 206 12.28 10.89 3.29
C ARG A 206 11.10 10.01 2.85
N VAL A 207 11.31 8.73 2.57
CA VAL A 207 10.26 7.81 2.09
C VAL A 207 10.02 6.69 3.09
N GLY A 208 8.75 6.37 3.33
CA GLY A 208 8.30 5.13 3.95
C GLY A 208 7.38 4.34 3.01
N LEU A 209 7.41 3.02 3.11
CA LEU A 209 6.66 2.11 2.25
C LEU A 209 5.49 1.50 3.04
N GLY A 210 4.31 2.10 2.94
CA GLY A 210 3.09 1.48 3.45
C GLY A 210 2.55 0.44 2.45
N ILE A 211 2.41 -0.82 2.86
CA ILE A 211 2.07 -1.94 1.99
C ILE A 211 0.74 -2.59 2.35
N GLY A 212 0.04 -3.08 1.33
CA GLY A 212 -1.16 -3.91 1.47
C GLY A 212 -1.08 -5.17 0.61
N ALA A 213 -1.76 -6.23 1.05
CA ALA A 213 -1.82 -7.48 0.31
C ALA A 213 -2.72 -7.41 -0.94
N GLY A 214 -3.56 -6.37 -1.04
CA GLY A 214 -4.53 -6.21 -2.12
C GLY A 214 -5.79 -7.06 -1.94
N TRP A 215 -6.90 -6.56 -2.48
CA TRP A 215 -8.22 -7.19 -2.38
C TRP A 215 -8.84 -7.47 -3.75
N MET A 216 -8.53 -6.67 -4.76
CA MET A 216 -9.11 -6.74 -6.11
C MET A 216 -8.38 -7.78 -6.97
N ALA A 217 -8.95 -8.98 -7.14
CA ALA A 217 -8.34 -10.06 -7.90
C ALA A 217 -8.18 -9.72 -9.41
N GLU A 218 -9.04 -8.86 -9.94
CA GLU A 218 -9.07 -8.42 -11.33
C GLU A 218 -7.81 -7.60 -11.67
N GLU A 219 -7.36 -6.73 -10.77
CA GLU A 219 -6.08 -6.03 -10.93
C GLU A 219 -4.90 -7.02 -10.96
N PHE A 220 -4.95 -8.07 -10.12
CA PHE A 220 -3.92 -9.12 -10.11
C PHE A 220 -3.87 -9.89 -11.44
N GLU A 221 -5.03 -10.22 -12.01
CA GLU A 221 -5.11 -10.89 -13.30
C GLU A 221 -4.53 -10.02 -14.42
N LEU A 222 -4.90 -8.73 -14.47
CA LEU A 222 -4.42 -7.78 -15.48
C LEU A 222 -2.90 -7.56 -15.43
N LEU A 223 -2.31 -7.66 -14.23
CA LEU A 223 -0.87 -7.50 -14.00
C LEU A 223 -0.12 -8.84 -13.93
N GLU A 224 -0.79 -9.92 -14.34
CA GLU A 224 -0.24 -11.26 -14.43
C GLU A 224 0.37 -11.76 -13.10
N GLN A 225 -0.24 -11.37 -11.97
CA GLN A 225 0.15 -11.78 -10.64
C GLN A 225 -0.84 -12.78 -10.03
N PRO A 226 -0.39 -13.84 -9.34
CA PRO A 226 -1.31 -14.76 -8.67
C PRO A 226 -2.02 -14.09 -7.49
N PHE A 227 -3.35 -14.09 -7.46
CA PHE A 227 -4.12 -13.59 -6.31
C PHE A 227 -4.05 -14.53 -5.09
N ALA A 228 -4.01 -15.85 -5.35
CA ALA A 228 -3.83 -16.84 -4.31
C ALA A 228 -2.47 -16.67 -3.62
N ARG A 229 -2.45 -16.87 -2.29
CA ARG A 229 -1.24 -16.79 -1.45
C ARG A 229 -0.50 -15.44 -1.51
N ARG A 230 -1.11 -14.38 -2.03
CA ARG A 230 -0.52 -13.03 -2.13
C ARG A 230 -0.01 -12.48 -0.80
N GLY A 231 -0.64 -12.82 0.32
CA GLY A 231 -0.17 -12.43 1.66
C GLY A 231 1.17 -13.07 2.04
N ALA A 232 1.32 -14.37 1.80
CA ALA A 232 2.59 -15.07 2.03
C ALA A 232 3.68 -14.62 1.04
N ARG A 233 3.30 -14.35 -0.21
CA ARG A 233 4.22 -13.74 -1.19
C ARG A 233 4.69 -12.36 -0.72
N MET A 234 3.78 -11.55 -0.19
CA MET A 234 4.10 -10.23 0.37
C MET A 234 5.08 -10.34 1.55
N ASP A 235 4.93 -11.35 2.42
CA ASP A 235 5.87 -11.62 3.52
C ASP A 235 7.30 -11.81 2.98
N GLU A 236 7.46 -12.70 2.01
CA GLU A 236 8.77 -12.97 1.39
C GLU A 236 9.33 -11.74 0.65
N MET A 237 8.47 -10.96 -0.01
CA MET A 237 8.90 -9.72 -0.67
C MET A 237 9.49 -8.71 0.33
N VAL A 238 8.96 -8.59 1.55
CA VAL A 238 9.50 -7.66 2.56
C VAL A 238 10.97 -7.99 2.88
N GLU A 239 11.30 -9.28 3.00
CA GLU A 239 12.67 -9.74 3.24
C GLU A 239 13.58 -9.39 2.04
N MET A 240 13.12 -9.68 0.83
CA MET A 240 13.85 -9.34 -0.40
C MET A 240 14.11 -7.84 -0.52
N LEU A 241 13.11 -7.00 -0.26
CA LEU A 241 13.24 -5.53 -0.35
C LEU A 241 14.34 -5.03 0.60
N ARG A 242 14.33 -5.47 1.87
CA ARG A 242 15.37 -5.11 2.85
C ARG A 242 16.77 -5.56 2.40
N GLY A 243 16.88 -6.76 1.83
CA GLY A 243 18.13 -7.27 1.26
C GLY A 243 18.62 -6.42 0.09
N LEU A 244 17.76 -6.15 -0.89
CA LEU A 244 18.09 -5.37 -2.09
C LEU A 244 18.50 -3.93 -1.77
N TRP A 245 18.00 -3.35 -0.68
CA TRP A 245 18.38 -2.00 -0.22
C TRP A 245 19.66 -1.95 0.62
N SER A 246 20.28 -3.09 0.95
CA SER A 246 21.44 -3.14 1.85
C SER A 246 22.74 -2.53 1.30
N GLY A 247 22.82 -2.28 -0.02
CA GLY A 247 23.98 -1.67 -0.66
C GLY A 247 25.16 -2.62 -0.91
N GLY A 248 24.90 -3.90 -1.12
CA GLY A 248 25.88 -4.91 -1.52
C GLY A 248 25.26 -6.07 -2.31
N MET A 249 26.05 -7.11 -2.57
CA MET A 249 25.56 -8.35 -3.18
C MET A 249 24.66 -9.11 -2.22
N VAL A 250 23.47 -9.48 -2.70
CA VAL A 250 22.48 -10.27 -1.98
C VAL A 250 21.94 -11.37 -2.89
N GLU A 251 21.62 -12.51 -2.30
CA GLU A 251 20.90 -13.62 -2.93
C GLU A 251 19.67 -13.94 -2.06
N HIS A 252 18.70 -14.64 -2.63
CA HIS A 252 17.50 -15.07 -1.91
C HIS A 252 17.04 -16.41 -2.44
N HIS A 253 16.68 -17.31 -1.53
CA HIS A 253 16.20 -18.65 -1.84
C HIS A 253 14.96 -18.92 -0.99
N GLY A 254 13.82 -18.43 -1.47
CA GLY A 254 12.53 -18.57 -0.82
C GLY A 254 11.58 -19.47 -1.59
N GLU A 255 10.31 -19.44 -1.18
CA GLU A 255 9.27 -20.24 -1.81
C GLU A 255 8.76 -19.58 -3.10
N PHE A 256 8.62 -18.26 -3.08
CA PHE A 256 8.08 -17.50 -4.20
C PHE A 256 9.17 -16.98 -5.13
N TYR A 257 10.37 -16.72 -4.61
CA TYR A 257 11.47 -16.13 -5.36
C TYR A 257 12.79 -16.87 -5.07
N ASP A 258 13.57 -17.09 -6.12
CA ASP A 258 14.88 -17.69 -6.05
C ASP A 258 15.80 -16.97 -7.05
N PHE A 259 16.87 -16.34 -6.56
CA PHE A 259 17.83 -15.67 -7.40
C PHE A 259 19.26 -15.75 -6.85
N ALA A 260 20.21 -15.94 -7.77
CA ALA A 260 21.65 -15.89 -7.51
C ALA A 260 22.11 -14.47 -7.11
N PRO A 261 23.31 -14.27 -6.55
CA PRO A 261 23.77 -12.97 -6.06
C PRO A 261 23.60 -11.83 -7.07
N VAL A 262 22.91 -10.77 -6.64
CA VAL A 262 22.73 -9.50 -7.36
C VAL A 262 22.98 -8.32 -6.44
N GLU A 263 23.30 -7.16 -7.01
CA GLU A 263 23.44 -5.91 -6.26
C GLU A 263 22.54 -4.84 -6.89
N MET A 264 21.88 -4.06 -6.03
CA MET A 264 21.02 -2.96 -6.46
C MET A 264 21.61 -1.60 -6.04
N ARG A 265 21.77 -0.71 -7.03
CA ARG A 265 22.18 0.69 -6.85
C ARG A 265 21.22 1.66 -7.55
N PRO A 266 21.01 2.89 -7.05
CA PRO A 266 21.50 3.41 -5.78
C PRO A 266 20.84 2.68 -4.60
N ALA A 267 21.54 2.63 -3.46
CA ALA A 267 20.97 2.14 -2.21
C ALA A 267 20.41 3.33 -1.42
N PRO A 268 19.30 3.16 -0.68
CA PRO A 268 18.81 4.19 0.23
C PRO A 268 19.90 4.64 1.22
N PRO A 269 19.95 5.94 1.58
CA PRO A 269 20.93 6.46 2.54
C PRO A 269 20.66 5.99 3.98
N GLU A 270 19.42 5.62 4.28
CA GLU A 270 18.96 5.04 5.54
C GLU A 270 17.94 3.91 5.26
N PRO A 271 17.72 2.98 6.21
CA PRO A 271 16.71 1.93 6.04
C PRO A 271 15.33 2.53 5.74
N VAL A 272 14.68 2.06 4.67
CA VAL A 272 13.32 2.46 4.31
C VAL A 272 12.34 1.76 5.25
N PRO A 273 11.55 2.49 6.07
CA PRO A 273 10.57 1.88 6.95
C PRO A 273 9.41 1.26 6.14
N ILE A 274 8.97 0.08 6.55
CA ILE A 274 7.85 -0.65 5.95
C ILE A 274 6.69 -0.69 6.94
N TYR A 275 5.55 -0.11 6.55
CA TYR A 275 4.33 -0.10 7.35
C TYR A 275 3.31 -1.08 6.76
N VAL A 276 2.81 -2.02 7.56
CA VAL A 276 1.89 -3.05 7.06
C VAL A 276 0.45 -2.63 7.31
N GLY A 277 -0.36 -2.57 6.25
CA GLY A 277 -1.77 -2.26 6.33
C GLY A 277 -2.68 -3.49 6.50
N GLY A 278 -3.92 -3.22 6.91
CA GLY A 278 -5.00 -4.20 7.08
C GLY A 278 -5.30 -4.55 8.54
N HIS A 279 -6.49 -5.08 8.79
CA HIS A 279 -7.02 -5.39 10.13
C HIS A 279 -7.30 -6.88 10.38
N SER A 280 -6.92 -7.77 9.46
CA SER A 280 -7.10 -9.21 9.68
C SER A 280 -6.06 -9.73 10.67
N ALA A 281 -6.34 -10.87 11.32
CA ALA A 281 -5.37 -11.52 12.19
C ALA A 281 -4.03 -11.80 11.49
N ALA A 282 -4.06 -12.12 10.19
CA ALA A 282 -2.85 -12.30 9.40
C ALA A 282 -2.12 -10.98 9.13
N ALA A 283 -2.84 -9.86 8.94
CA ALA A 283 -2.24 -8.54 8.79
C ALA A 283 -1.57 -8.06 10.08
N PHE A 284 -2.22 -8.22 11.24
CA PHE A 284 -1.61 -7.86 12.53
C PHE A 284 -0.35 -8.67 12.84
N ARG A 285 -0.36 -9.99 12.60
CA ARG A 285 0.84 -10.82 12.74
C ARG A 285 1.97 -10.34 11.83
N ARG A 286 1.66 -10.05 10.57
CA ARG A 286 2.63 -9.54 9.61
C ARG A 286 3.22 -8.19 10.04
N ALA A 287 2.38 -7.25 10.47
CA ALA A 287 2.82 -5.97 11.00
C ALA A 287 3.77 -6.17 12.18
N ALA A 288 3.36 -6.98 13.17
CA ALA A 288 4.15 -7.24 14.37
C ALA A 288 5.50 -7.94 14.12
N GLN A 289 5.58 -8.82 13.11
CA GLN A 289 6.76 -9.65 12.86
C GLN A 289 7.74 -9.04 11.85
N LEU A 290 7.23 -8.42 10.78
CA LEU A 290 8.02 -7.99 9.62
C LEU A 290 8.04 -6.47 9.41
N GLY A 291 7.01 -5.77 9.90
CA GLY A 291 6.86 -4.33 9.73
C GLY A 291 7.69 -3.52 10.73
N ASP A 292 8.06 -2.31 10.32
CA ASP A 292 8.54 -1.25 11.22
C ASP A 292 7.34 -0.47 11.82
N GLY A 293 6.12 -0.80 11.40
CA GLY A 293 4.89 -0.24 11.92
C GLY A 293 3.62 -0.81 11.28
N TRP A 294 2.48 -0.30 11.73
CA TRP A 294 1.16 -0.60 11.19
C TRP A 294 0.52 0.67 10.62
N LEU A 295 -0.17 0.50 9.49
CA LEU A 295 -0.88 1.57 8.82
C LEU A 295 -2.38 1.26 8.79
N GLY A 296 -3.13 2.04 9.56
CA GLY A 296 -4.58 2.01 9.58
C GLY A 296 -5.17 2.78 8.42
N VAL A 297 -6.29 2.28 7.91
CA VAL A 297 -7.18 3.04 7.03
C VAL A 297 -8.12 3.88 7.90
N GLN A 298 -9.40 3.98 7.56
CA GLN A 298 -10.38 4.76 8.30
C GLN A 298 -11.15 3.91 9.32
N TYR A 299 -11.16 4.33 10.58
CA TYR A 299 -11.87 3.65 11.66
C TYR A 299 -12.53 4.65 12.62
N PRO A 300 -13.70 4.32 13.18
CA PRO A 300 -14.17 4.97 14.40
C PRO A 300 -13.11 4.88 15.51
N PRO A 301 -12.93 5.93 16.36
CA PRO A 301 -11.91 5.93 17.40
C PRO A 301 -11.91 4.69 18.30
N GLU A 302 -13.08 4.20 18.71
CA GLU A 302 -13.23 3.03 19.55
C GLU A 302 -12.71 1.74 18.89
N GLU A 303 -12.92 1.61 17.58
CA GLU A 303 -12.44 0.45 16.81
C GLU A 303 -10.92 0.54 16.61
N LEU A 304 -10.42 1.74 16.32
CA LEU A 304 -8.99 2.01 16.20
C LEU A 304 -8.23 1.66 17.49
N ILE A 305 -8.77 2.04 18.65
CA ILE A 305 -8.20 1.69 19.96
C ILE A 305 -8.18 0.17 20.15
N ALA A 306 -9.26 -0.54 19.77
CA ALA A 306 -9.29 -2.00 19.83
C ALA A 306 -8.24 -2.66 18.92
N HIS A 307 -8.00 -2.09 17.73
CA HIS A 307 -6.92 -2.53 16.83
C HIS A 307 -5.53 -2.29 17.42
N CYS A 308 -5.30 -1.13 18.05
CA CYS A 308 -4.03 -0.83 18.72
C CYS A 308 -3.73 -1.82 19.85
N ARG A 309 -4.72 -2.13 20.69
CA ARG A 309 -4.60 -3.13 21.76
C ARG A 309 -4.36 -4.54 21.22
N THR A 310 -5.03 -4.90 20.14
CA THR A 310 -4.80 -6.18 19.45
C THR A 310 -3.37 -6.28 18.95
N LEU A 311 -2.87 -5.21 18.33
CA LEU A 311 -1.51 -5.15 17.82
C LEU A 311 -0.47 -5.22 18.93
N ALA A 312 -0.68 -4.53 20.05
CA ALA A 312 0.18 -4.62 21.23
C ALA A 312 0.30 -6.07 21.73
N ARG A 313 -0.82 -6.77 21.91
CA ARG A 313 -0.84 -8.19 22.28
C ARG A 313 -0.11 -9.08 21.28
N VAL A 314 -0.36 -8.90 19.98
CA VAL A 314 0.29 -9.71 18.94
C VAL A 314 1.81 -9.46 18.89
N ARG A 315 2.28 -8.24 19.19
CA ARG A 315 3.70 -7.92 19.32
C ARG A 315 4.34 -8.56 20.55
N GLU A 316 3.64 -8.60 21.69
CA GLU A 316 4.09 -9.34 22.87
C GLU A 316 4.21 -10.84 22.57
N GLU A 317 3.17 -11.45 22.00
CA GLU A 317 3.14 -12.86 21.60
C GLU A 317 4.24 -13.20 20.58
N SER A 318 4.60 -12.24 19.72
CA SER A 318 5.67 -12.40 18.71
C SER A 318 7.07 -12.08 19.23
N GLY A 319 7.22 -11.62 20.48
CA GLY A 319 8.51 -11.20 21.03
C GLY A 319 9.10 -9.97 20.36
N THR A 320 8.26 -9.07 19.84
CA THR A 320 8.65 -7.84 19.13
C THR A 320 8.23 -6.55 19.83
N ALA A 321 7.69 -6.65 21.06
CA ALA A 321 7.26 -5.51 21.88
C ALA A 321 8.38 -4.48 22.12
N ASP A 322 9.63 -4.94 22.28
CA ASP A 322 10.78 -4.07 22.58
C ASP A 322 11.37 -3.38 21.35
N ARG A 323 10.91 -3.72 20.14
CA ARG A 323 11.38 -3.11 18.89
C ARG A 323 10.71 -1.75 18.66
N PRO A 324 11.39 -0.78 18.02
CA PRO A 324 10.72 0.43 17.52
C PRO A 324 9.56 0.05 16.61
N PHE A 325 8.43 0.72 16.77
CA PHE A 325 7.22 0.43 16.02
C PHE A 325 6.36 1.69 15.88
N GLU A 326 6.01 2.06 14.66
CA GLU A 326 5.13 3.21 14.38
C GLU A 326 3.69 2.74 14.14
N ILE A 327 2.74 3.43 14.76
CA ILE A 327 1.31 3.28 14.47
C ILE A 327 0.86 4.54 13.74
N ILE A 328 0.51 4.37 12.46
CA ILE A 328 -0.06 5.41 11.60
C ILE A 328 -1.56 5.16 11.56
N ALA A 329 -2.33 6.01 12.23
CA ALA A 329 -3.75 5.83 12.44
C ALA A 329 -4.56 6.88 11.68
N SER A 330 -5.69 6.48 11.08
CA SER A 330 -6.61 7.41 10.42
C SER A 330 -7.99 7.34 11.10
N PRO A 331 -8.20 8.08 12.21
CA PRO A 331 -9.49 8.13 12.90
C PRO A 331 -10.53 8.88 12.08
N LEU A 332 -11.77 8.39 12.06
CA LEU A 332 -12.95 9.07 11.52
C LEU A 332 -13.48 10.12 12.51
N ALA A 333 -12.60 11.01 12.96
CA ALA A 333 -12.91 12.08 13.91
C ALA A 333 -11.94 13.25 13.73
N ALA A 334 -12.36 14.45 14.15
CA ALA A 334 -11.48 15.60 14.21
C ALA A 334 -10.37 15.36 15.26
N PRO A 335 -9.12 15.80 15.00
CA PRO A 335 -7.99 15.58 15.90
C PRO A 335 -8.01 16.56 17.08
N THR A 336 -8.96 16.38 17.99
CA THR A 336 -9.02 17.15 19.26
C THR A 336 -7.89 16.74 20.19
N SER A 337 -7.48 17.63 21.11
CA SER A 337 -6.42 17.32 22.08
C SER A 337 -6.72 16.04 22.87
N ASP A 338 -7.97 15.87 23.34
CA ASP A 338 -8.39 14.70 24.11
C ASP A 338 -8.24 13.41 23.30
N LEU A 339 -8.65 13.41 22.02
CA LEU A 339 -8.51 12.25 21.15
C LEU A 339 -7.03 11.95 20.87
N LEU A 340 -6.20 12.97 20.65
CA LEU A 340 -4.78 12.80 20.39
C LEU A 340 -4.05 12.23 21.63
N GLU A 341 -4.41 12.67 22.83
CA GLU A 341 -3.88 12.13 24.09
C GLU A 341 -4.30 10.67 24.29
N GLU A 342 -5.57 10.34 24.06
CA GLU A 342 -6.08 8.97 24.16
C GLU A 342 -5.37 8.04 23.16
N LEU A 343 -5.33 8.40 21.88
CA LEU A 343 -4.67 7.61 20.84
C LEU A 343 -3.17 7.47 21.09
N SER A 344 -2.51 8.54 21.54
CA SER A 344 -1.10 8.46 21.92
C SER A 344 -0.87 7.51 23.09
N GLY A 345 -1.81 7.42 24.04
CA GLY A 345 -1.77 6.47 25.16
C GLY A 345 -1.81 5.01 24.70
N GLU A 346 -2.44 4.74 23.57
CA GLU A 346 -2.49 3.43 22.92
C GLU A 346 -1.31 3.19 21.95
N GLY A 347 -0.33 4.10 21.91
CA GLY A 347 0.89 4.00 21.11
C GLY A 347 0.79 4.56 19.69
N VAL A 348 -0.28 5.29 19.36
CA VAL A 348 -0.38 6.00 18.06
C VAL A 348 0.72 7.04 17.94
N THR A 349 1.47 6.97 16.84
CA THR A 349 2.63 7.84 16.58
C THR A 349 2.34 8.91 15.53
N THR A 350 1.40 8.64 14.62
CA THR A 350 1.07 9.51 13.50
C THR A 350 -0.43 9.46 13.24
N ILE A 351 -1.06 10.64 13.12
CA ILE A 351 -2.42 10.77 12.57
C ILE A 351 -2.31 10.98 11.07
N LEU A 352 -2.86 10.04 10.31
CA LEU A 352 -3.15 10.19 8.90
C LEU A 352 -4.55 10.79 8.75
N THR A 353 -4.62 11.94 8.09
CA THR A 353 -5.87 12.66 7.89
C THR A 353 -5.86 13.39 6.54
N SER A 354 -7.00 13.93 6.14
CA SER A 354 -7.08 14.88 5.05
C SER A 354 -7.58 16.20 5.58
N ALA A 355 -6.81 17.28 5.40
CA ALA A 355 -7.20 18.63 5.80
C ALA A 355 -8.57 19.03 5.24
N TRP A 356 -8.85 18.75 3.97
CA TRP A 356 -10.15 19.10 3.37
C TRP A 356 -11.29 18.28 3.95
N MET A 357 -11.13 16.96 4.09
CA MET A 357 -12.19 16.14 4.67
C MET A 357 -12.44 16.49 6.14
N ALA A 358 -11.38 16.74 6.91
CA ALA A 358 -11.47 17.17 8.31
C ALA A 358 -12.17 18.52 8.47
N LEU A 359 -12.14 19.37 7.43
CA LEU A 359 -12.81 20.66 7.39
C LEU A 359 -14.14 20.62 6.61
N GLY A 360 -14.63 19.43 6.26
CA GLY A 360 -15.96 19.22 5.70
C GLY A 360 -16.06 19.36 4.17
N GLU A 361 -14.94 19.36 3.45
CA GLU A 361 -14.90 19.44 1.99
C GLU A 361 -14.40 18.14 1.36
N PHE A 362 -15.03 17.78 0.24
CA PHE A 362 -14.66 16.64 -0.58
C PHE A 362 -14.23 17.13 -1.96
N GLN A 363 -13.09 16.64 -2.45
CA GLN A 363 -12.51 16.97 -3.76
C GLN A 363 -12.39 18.47 -4.07
N PRO A 364 -11.67 19.25 -3.23
CA PRO A 364 -11.39 20.65 -3.54
C PRO A 364 -10.51 20.78 -4.80
N ASP A 365 -10.69 21.88 -5.53
CA ASP A 365 -9.69 22.28 -6.53
C ASP A 365 -8.33 22.59 -5.86
N VAL A 366 -7.27 22.74 -6.68
CA VAL A 366 -5.90 22.90 -6.18
C VAL A 366 -5.73 24.10 -5.24
N ASP A 367 -6.31 25.26 -5.59
CA ASP A 367 -6.16 26.47 -4.79
C ASP A 367 -6.90 26.34 -3.47
N ARG A 368 -8.10 25.75 -3.51
CA ARG A 368 -8.88 25.46 -2.31
C ARG A 368 -8.19 24.43 -1.42
N ALA A 369 -7.60 23.38 -1.99
CA ALA A 369 -6.86 22.36 -1.27
C ALA A 369 -5.67 22.95 -0.50
N VAL A 370 -4.91 23.86 -1.15
CA VAL A 370 -3.80 24.59 -0.51
C VAL A 370 -4.31 25.40 0.69
N GLY A 371 -5.37 26.20 0.51
CA GLY A 371 -5.92 27.01 1.60
C GLY A 371 -6.47 26.18 2.76
N LEU A 372 -7.04 25.00 2.50
CA LEU A 372 -7.52 24.08 3.54
C LEU A 372 -6.36 23.44 4.32
N VAL A 373 -5.26 23.11 3.65
CA VAL A 373 -4.04 22.61 4.30
C VAL A 373 -3.43 23.68 5.22
N GLU A 374 -3.38 24.94 4.77
CA GLU A 374 -2.92 26.07 5.59
C GLU A 374 -3.82 26.28 6.81
N ALA A 375 -5.14 26.35 6.61
CA ALA A 375 -6.11 26.52 7.69
C ALA A 375 -6.08 25.36 8.70
N PHE A 376 -5.88 24.12 8.23
CA PHE A 376 -5.67 22.98 9.11
C PHE A 376 -4.39 23.14 9.94
N GLY A 377 -3.30 23.58 9.29
CA GLY A 377 -2.03 23.88 9.95
C GLY A 377 -2.17 24.89 11.08
N GLU A 378 -2.83 26.02 10.82
CA GLU A 378 -3.09 27.06 11.83
C GLU A 378 -3.97 26.56 13.00
N ARG A 379 -4.91 25.66 12.71
CA ARG A 379 -5.87 25.19 13.71
C ARG A 379 -5.33 24.06 14.60
N PHE A 380 -4.56 23.14 14.03
CA PHE A 380 -4.16 21.90 14.68
C PHE A 380 -2.65 21.69 14.78
N LEU A 381 -1.87 22.39 13.94
CA LEU A 381 -0.42 22.20 13.79
C LEU A 381 0.40 23.47 14.10
N SER A 382 -0.12 24.47 14.78
CA SER A 382 0.65 25.63 15.26
C SER A 382 1.04 25.47 16.71
#